data_AF-A0A2G9V321-F1
#
_entry.id   AF-A0A2G9V321-F1
#
_cell.length_a   1.000
_cell.length_b   1.000
_cell.length_c   1.000
_cell.angle_alpha   90.00
_cell.angle_beta   90.00
_cell.angle_gamma   90.00
#
_symmetry.space_group_name_H-M   'P 1'
#
loop_
_entity.id
_entity.type
_entity.pdbx_description
1 polymer ?
#
loop_
_entity_poly.entity_id
_entity_poly.type
_entity_poly.pdbx_seq_one_letter_code
_entity_poly.pdbx_strand_id
1 'polypeptide(L)'
;MYISQRHICFYANIFGWETNMVLPVAEVAAVTKEKAALIFPNSLQIEMTDETKHFFASFVNREKSLTVLLKVLEKIQVGELMSPEELWEYMKGDEEEKVRIHCFVFPRTSMV
;
A
#
# COMPACT_ATOMS: atom_id res chain seq x y z
N MET A 1 2.96 2.69 5.80
CA MET A 1 2.69 1.35 5.24
C MET A 1 3.98 0.57 5.30
N TYR A 2 3.88 -0.70 5.64
CA TYR A 2 4.99 -1.63 5.71
C TYR A 2 4.73 -2.74 4.69
N ILE A 3 5.75 -3.10 3.93
CA ILE A 3 5.68 -4.18 2.95
C ILE A 3 6.64 -5.28 3.41
N SER A 4 6.14 -6.50 3.47
CA SER A 4 6.92 -7.71 3.68
C SER A 4 6.74 -8.64 2.48
N GLN A 5 7.45 -9.76 2.47
CA GLN A 5 7.36 -10.75 1.39
C GLN A 5 5.94 -11.31 1.18
N ARG A 6 5.12 -11.37 2.24
CA ARG A 6 3.81 -12.02 2.23
C ARG A 6 2.65 -11.13 2.66
N HIS A 7 2.94 -10.00 3.31
CA HIS A 7 1.93 -9.12 3.87
C HIS A 7 2.24 -7.65 3.59
N ILE A 8 1.19 -6.88 3.36
CA ILE A 8 1.19 -5.42 3.38
C ILE A 8 0.50 -5.01 4.66
N CYS A 9 1.21 -4.32 5.55
CA CYS A 9 0.70 -3.90 6.83
C CYS A 9 0.55 -2.38 6.89
N PHE A 10 -0.48 -1.93 7.57
CA PHE A 10 -0.73 -0.53 7.81
C PHE A 10 -1.07 -0.28 9.28
N TYR A 11 -0.43 0.75 9.83
CA TYR A 11 -0.72 1.25 11.16
C TYR A 11 -0.78 2.77 11.10
N ALA A 12 -1.81 3.35 11.70
CA ALA A 12 -1.92 4.77 11.97
C ALA A 12 -2.58 5.00 13.32
N ASN A 13 -2.12 6.03 14.01
CA ASN A 13 -2.77 6.58 15.19
C ASN A 13 -2.98 8.07 14.93
N ILE A 14 -4.22 8.46 14.63
CA ILE A 14 -4.59 9.83 14.32
C ILE A 14 -5.57 10.28 15.41
N PHE A 15 -5.18 11.25 16.24
CA PHE A 15 -5.99 11.75 17.35
C PHE A 15 -6.54 10.66 18.29
N GLY A 16 -5.77 9.59 18.55
CA GLY A 16 -6.20 8.48 19.40
C GLY A 16 -7.03 7.41 18.68
N TRP A 17 -7.34 7.60 17.40
CA TRP A 17 -7.96 6.59 16.55
C TRP A 17 -6.87 5.71 15.96
N GLU A 18 -6.79 4.48 16.46
CA GLU A 18 -5.85 3.48 15.98
C GLU A 18 -6.47 2.65 14.86
N THR A 19 -5.84 2.69 13.69
CA THR A 19 -6.17 1.83 12.56
C THR A 19 -5.01 0.87 12.35
N ASN A 20 -5.27 -0.43 12.46
CA ASN A 20 -4.33 -1.50 12.13
C ASN A 20 -4.94 -2.39 11.04
N MET A 21 -4.16 -2.70 10.01
CA MET A 21 -4.56 -3.51 8.89
C MET A 21 -3.39 -4.39 8.44
N VAL A 22 -3.69 -5.65 8.14
CA VAL A 22 -2.74 -6.63 7.59
C VAL A 22 -3.41 -7.28 6.39
N LEU A 23 -2.84 -7.07 5.20
CA LEU A 23 -3.34 -7.60 3.94
C LEU A 23 -2.39 -8.68 3.43
N PRO A 24 -2.85 -9.92 3.20
CA PRO A 24 -2.05 -10.94 2.54
C PRO A 24 -1.80 -10.55 1.08
N VAL A 25 -0.54 -10.57 0.64
CA VAL A 25 -0.16 -10.25 -0.75
C VAL A 25 -0.80 -11.24 -1.73
N ALA A 26 -0.97 -12.50 -1.32
CA ALA A 26 -1.61 -13.54 -2.13
C ALA A 26 -3.09 -13.26 -2.44
N GLU A 27 -3.76 -12.43 -1.64
CA GLU A 27 -5.15 -12.05 -1.82
C GLU A 27 -5.30 -10.69 -2.52
N VAL A 28 -4.21 -10.07 -2.94
CA VAL A 28 -4.27 -8.82 -3.72
C VAL A 28 -4.52 -9.17 -5.18
N ALA A 29 -5.64 -8.68 -5.72
CA ALA A 29 -6.01 -8.82 -7.12
C ALA A 29 -5.33 -7.76 -8.00
N ALA A 30 -5.28 -6.50 -7.55
CA ALA A 30 -4.69 -5.42 -8.33
C ALA A 30 -4.21 -4.25 -7.45
N VAL A 31 -3.26 -3.49 -7.98
CA VAL A 31 -2.82 -2.20 -7.39
C VAL A 31 -2.88 -1.13 -8.47
N THR A 32 -3.71 -0.11 -8.27
CA THR A 32 -3.92 0.98 -9.24
C THR A 32 -3.44 2.32 -8.69
N LYS A 33 -2.97 3.19 -9.60
CA LYS A 33 -2.71 4.60 -9.29
C LYS A 33 -4.04 5.32 -9.31
N GLU A 34 -4.44 5.86 -8.17
CA GLU A 34 -5.62 6.71 -8.10
C GLU A 34 -5.22 8.18 -8.02
N LYS A 35 -5.96 9.01 -8.74
CA LYS A 35 -5.86 10.47 -8.66
C LYS A 35 -7.21 10.99 -8.17
N ALA A 36 -7.40 11.05 -6.85
CA ALA A 36 -8.51 11.80 -6.28
C ALA A 36 -8.19 13.30 -6.43
N ALA A 37 -8.48 13.85 -7.61
CA ALA A 37 -7.97 15.12 -8.15
C ALA A 37 -8.26 16.39 -7.31
N LEU A 38 -8.98 16.26 -6.19
CA LEU A 38 -9.31 17.35 -5.27
C LEU A 38 -8.80 17.17 -3.84
N ILE A 39 -8.46 15.95 -3.40
CA ILE A 39 -8.21 15.67 -1.97
C ILE A 39 -6.88 14.94 -1.75
N PHE A 40 -6.51 13.99 -2.62
CA PHE A 40 -5.27 13.21 -2.47
C PHE A 40 -4.60 12.99 -3.84
N PRO A 41 -3.67 13.86 -4.27
CA PRO A 41 -3.01 13.74 -5.57
C PRO A 41 -2.08 12.50 -5.68
N ASN A 42 -1.63 11.97 -4.53
CA ASN A 42 -0.71 10.85 -4.44
C ASN A 42 -1.36 9.67 -3.70
N SER A 43 -2.31 9.00 -4.35
CA SER A 43 -2.98 7.81 -3.82
C SER A 43 -2.71 6.54 -4.63
N LEU A 44 -2.79 5.41 -3.94
CA LEU A 44 -2.81 4.06 -4.49
C LEU A 44 -4.05 3.34 -3.95
N GLN A 45 -4.70 2.54 -4.79
CA GLN A 45 -5.75 1.64 -4.37
C GLN A 45 -5.23 0.21 -4.47
N ILE A 46 -5.48 -0.58 -3.45
CA ILE A 46 -5.26 -2.03 -3.43
C ILE A 46 -6.63 -2.70 -3.48
N GLU A 47 -6.84 -3.51 -4.50
CA GLU A 47 -8.04 -4.33 -4.69
C GLU A 47 -7.71 -5.77 -4.30
N MET A 48 -8.52 -6.32 -3.41
CA MET A 48 -8.42 -7.69 -2.92
C MET A 48 -9.25 -8.63 -3.81
N THR A 49 -8.99 -9.93 -3.74
CA THR A 49 -9.70 -10.96 -4.52
C THR A 49 -11.17 -11.10 -4.14
N ASP A 50 -11.57 -10.65 -2.95
CA ASP A 50 -12.95 -10.57 -2.47
C ASP A 50 -13.66 -9.26 -2.89
N GLU A 51 -13.07 -8.51 -3.83
CA GLU A 51 -13.53 -7.20 -4.31
C GLU A 51 -13.47 -6.07 -3.26
N THR A 52 -12.85 -6.32 -2.10
CA THR A 52 -12.59 -5.27 -1.10
C THR A 52 -11.52 -4.31 -1.61
N LYS A 53 -11.74 -3.01 -1.39
CA LYS A 53 -10.85 -1.94 -1.88
C LYS A 53 -10.29 -1.14 -0.72
N HIS A 54 -8.96 -1.01 -0.69
CA HIS A 54 -8.24 -0.21 0.30
C HIS A 54 -7.55 0.96 -0.39
N PHE A 55 -7.88 2.17 0.05
CA PHE A 55 -7.26 3.39 -0.45
C PHE A 55 -6.17 3.86 0.50
N PHE A 56 -4.97 3.99 -0.04
CA PHE A 56 -3.84 4.58 0.65
C PHE A 56 -3.51 5.90 -0.03
N ALA A 57 -3.33 6.96 0.75
CA ALA A 57 -3.07 8.31 0.24
C ALA A 57 -1.78 8.89 0.85
N SER A 58 -1.38 10.05 0.34
CA SER A 58 -0.24 10.82 0.85
C SER A 58 1.10 10.10 0.72
N PHE A 59 1.28 9.35 -0.37
CA PHE A 59 2.60 8.78 -0.69
C PHE A 59 3.57 9.91 -1.05
N VAL A 60 4.75 9.88 -0.42
CA VAL A 60 5.87 10.80 -0.73
C VAL A 60 6.42 10.45 -2.11
N ASN A 61 6.77 9.17 -2.33
CA ASN A 61 7.12 8.65 -3.64
C ASN A 61 6.14 7.54 -4.08
N ARG A 62 5.04 7.95 -4.73
CA ARG A 62 3.99 7.03 -5.21
C ARG A 62 4.54 6.01 -6.21
N GLU A 63 5.35 6.47 -7.15
CA GLU A 63 5.92 5.64 -8.21
C GLU A 63 6.83 4.54 -7.65
N LYS A 64 7.70 4.89 -6.69
CA LYS A 64 8.54 3.91 -6.00
C LYS A 64 7.69 2.91 -5.20
N SER A 65 6.72 3.41 -4.43
CA SER A 65 5.81 2.57 -3.65
C SER A 65 5.04 1.57 -4.52
N LEU A 66 4.50 2.02 -5.65
CA LEU A 66 3.84 1.15 -6.62
C LEU A 66 4.80 0.09 -7.18
N THR A 67 6.03 0.49 -7.52
CA THR A 67 7.03 -0.42 -8.09
C THR A 67 7.35 -1.56 -7.11
N VAL A 68 7.56 -1.24 -5.83
CA VAL A 68 7.80 -2.25 -4.79
C VAL A 68 6.59 -3.18 -4.64
N LEU A 69 5.37 -2.62 -4.56
CA LEU A 69 4.14 -3.41 -4.43
C LEU A 69 3.96 -4.39 -5.61
N LEU A 70 4.09 -3.90 -6.84
CA LEU A 70 3.95 -4.73 -8.04
C LEU A 70 5.00 -5.85 -8.10
N LYS A 71 6.24 -5.57 -7.68
CA LYS A 71 7.30 -6.59 -7.66
C LYS A 71 7.06 -7.69 -6.63
N VAL A 72 6.58 -7.32 -5.44
CA VAL A 72 6.23 -8.30 -4.40
C VAL A 72 5.04 -9.17 -4.86
N LEU A 73 4.07 -8.58 -5.56
CA LEU A 73 2.94 -9.32 -6.15
C LEU A 73 3.38 -10.29 -7.25
N GLU A 74 4.23 -9.82 -8.18
CA GLU A 74 4.77 -10.64 -9.27
C GLU A 74 5.50 -11.88 -8.72
N LYS A 75 6.33 -11.71 -7.70
CA LYS A 75 7.06 -12.81 -7.06
C LYS A 75 6.12 -13.87 -6.48
N ILE A 76 5.10 -13.43 -5.74
CA ILE A 76 4.10 -14.33 -5.16
C ILE A 76 3.33 -15.10 -6.24
N GLN A 77 3.00 -14.47 -7.37
CA GLN A 77 2.32 -15.14 -8.49
C GLN A 77 3.17 -16.24 -9.14
N VAL A 78 4.49 -16.06 -9.20
CA VAL A 78 5.43 -17.07 -9.71
C VAL A 78 5.74 -18.16 -8.65
N GLY A 79 5.21 -18.03 -7.43
CA GLY A 79 5.49 -18.95 -6.32
C GLY A 79 6.85 -18.72 -5.66
N GLU A 80 7.49 -17.59 -5.93
CA GLU A 80 8.74 -17.17 -5.32
C GLU A 80 8.50 -16.13 -4.22
N LEU A 81 9.50 -15.95 -3.37
CA LEU A 81 9.56 -14.83 -2.45
C LEU A 81 10.73 -13.95 -2.87
N MET A 82 10.53 -12.64 -2.79
CA MET A 82 11.64 -11.70 -2.90
C MET A 82 12.58 -11.90 -1.73
N SER A 83 13.89 -11.97 -1.99
CA SER A 83 14.87 -12.04 -0.90
C SER A 83 14.82 -10.75 -0.07
N PRO A 84 15.16 -10.78 1.23
CA PRO A 84 15.23 -9.56 2.04
C PRO A 84 16.18 -8.51 1.44
N GLU A 85 17.28 -8.96 0.82
CA GLU A 85 18.28 -8.11 0.18
C GLU A 85 17.71 -7.45 -1.07
N GLU A 86 17.03 -8.21 -1.94
CA GLU A 86 16.35 -7.66 -3.12
C GLU A 86 15.32 -6.59 -2.73
N LEU A 87 14.50 -6.89 -1.72
CA LEU A 87 13.50 -5.95 -1.20
C LEU A 87 14.16 -4.69 -0.64
N TRP A 88 15.26 -4.86 0.09
CA TRP A 88 16.03 -3.77 0.67
C TRP A 88 16.67 -2.89 -0.41
N GLU A 89 17.17 -3.45 -1.51
CA GLU A 89 17.71 -2.68 -2.63
C GLU A 89 16.64 -1.82 -3.31
N TYR A 90 15.41 -2.33 -3.48
CA TYR A 90 14.29 -1.50 -3.97
C TYR A 90 13.86 -0.41 -2.98
N MET A 91 14.09 -0.63 -1.69
CA MET A 91 13.79 0.34 -0.64
C MET A 91 14.92 1.34 -0.40
N LYS A 92 16.18 1.00 -0.69
CA LYS A 92 17.34 1.90 -0.60
C LYS A 92 17.17 3.07 -1.56
N GLY A 93 16.77 4.20 -0.98
CA GLY A 93 16.59 5.46 -1.70
C GLY A 93 15.83 6.40 -0.78
N ASP A 94 16.58 7.34 -0.22
CA ASP A 94 16.20 8.40 0.72
C ASP A 94 15.81 7.92 2.12
N GLU A 95 16.74 8.16 3.06
CA GLU A 95 16.50 8.09 4.48
C GLU A 95 15.31 9.00 4.83
N GLU A 96 14.39 8.46 5.65
CA GLU A 96 13.24 9.15 6.24
C GLU A 96 11.93 9.21 5.42
N GLU A 97 11.56 8.13 4.73
CA GLU A 97 10.19 7.97 4.22
C GLU A 97 9.24 7.44 5.32
N LYS A 98 9.02 8.24 6.37
CA LYS A 98 7.97 7.99 7.37
C LYS A 98 6.63 8.31 6.69
N VAL A 99 6.08 7.36 5.95
CA VAL A 99 4.85 7.54 5.17
C VAL A 99 3.72 8.04 6.09
N ARG A 100 3.47 9.35 6.09
CA ARG A 100 2.28 9.96 6.70
C ARG A 100 1.10 9.62 5.81
N ILE A 101 0.60 8.40 5.94
CA ILE A 101 -0.64 8.00 5.29
C ILE A 101 -1.76 8.63 6.10
N HIS A 102 -2.38 9.68 5.57
CA HIS A 102 -3.75 10.02 5.95
C HIS A 102 -4.64 8.94 5.35
N CYS A 103 -4.81 7.85 6.08
CA CYS A 103 -5.68 6.78 5.64
C CYS A 103 -7.11 7.22 5.96
N PHE A 104 -7.81 7.69 4.93
CA PHE A 104 -9.26 7.65 4.96
C PHE A 104 -9.64 6.24 4.51
N VAL A 105 -9.86 5.34 5.48
CA VAL A 105 -10.71 4.19 5.21
C VAL A 105 -12.09 4.78 5.01
N PHE A 106 -12.44 5.13 3.77
CA PHE A 106 -13.81 5.50 3.45
C PHE A 106 -14.63 4.20 3.51
N PRO A 107 -15.53 4.01 4.49
CA PRO A 107 -16.62 3.08 4.27
C PRO A 107 -17.37 3.56 3.02
N ARG A 108 -17.88 2.62 2.22
CA ARG A 108 -18.62 2.87 0.96
C ARG A 108 -19.80 3.86 1.05
N THR A 109 -20.04 4.51 2.20
CA THR A 109 -21.15 5.42 2.48
C THR A 109 -20.83 6.90 2.43
N SER A 110 -19.63 7.33 2.02
CA SER A 110 -19.28 8.77 1.92
C SER A 110 -18.69 9.16 0.58
N MET A 111 -19.38 8.80 -0.50
CA MET A 111 -19.35 9.53 -1.78
C MET A 111 -20.79 9.81 -2.19
N VAL A 112 -21.40 10.76 -1.48
CA VAL A 112 -22.55 11.57 -1.92
C VAL A 112 -22.37 12.96 -1.34
#